data_AF-A0A960DYH9-F1
#
_entry.id   AF-A0A960DYH9-F1
#
_cell.length_a   1.000
_cell.length_b   1.000
_cell.length_c   1.000
_cell.angle_alpha   90.00
_cell.angle_beta   90.00
_cell.angle_gamma   90.00
#
_symmetry.space_group_name_H-M   'P 1'
#
loop_
_entity.id
_entity.type
_entity.pdbx_description
1 polymer ?
#
loop_
_entity_poly.entity_id
_entity_poly.type
_entity_poly.pdbx_seq_one_letter_code
_entity_poly.pdbx_strand_id
1 'polypeptide(L)' 'MAEFSLALNEEQEQLKDWIHQFAADVVRPAAEEWDEREEFPWPIVEEAAKI' A
#
# COMPACT_ATOMS: atom_id res chain seq x y z
N MET A 1 13.84 9.41 -25.25
CA MET A 1 12.60 8.65 -25.01
C MET A 1 13.01 7.33 -24.42
N ALA A 2 12.54 6.97 -23.23
CA ALA A 2 12.75 5.62 -22.73
C ALA A 2 12.05 4.64 -23.69
N GLU A 3 12.74 3.56 -24.05
CA GLU A 3 12.13 2.48 -24.82
C GLU A 3 11.07 1.78 -23.95
N PHE A 4 9.95 1.42 -24.55
CA PHE A 4 8.88 0.74 -23.81
C PHE A 4 9.40 -0.59 -23.25
N SER A 5 9.19 -0.83 -21.95
CA SER A 5 9.57 -2.04 -21.24
C SER A 5 8.44 -2.48 -20.31
N LEU A 6 8.31 -3.79 -20.12
CA LEU A 6 7.41 -4.38 -19.11
C LEU A 6 8.08 -4.51 -17.73
N ALA A 7 9.40 -4.29 -17.66
CA ALA A 7 10.08 -4.21 -16.38
C ALA A 7 9.70 -2.91 -15.67
N LEU A 8 9.53 -3.00 -14.35
CA LEU A 8 9.43 -1.81 -13.52
C LEU A 8 10.76 -1.06 -13.57
N ASN A 9 10.70 0.26 -13.55
CA ASN A 9 11.88 1.07 -13.29
C ASN A 9 12.20 1.09 -11.78
N GLU A 10 13.38 1.59 -11.43
CA GLU A 10 13.85 1.63 -10.04
C GLU A 10 12.88 2.36 -9.09
N GLU A 11 12.30 3.49 -9.53
CA GLU A 11 11.31 4.24 -8.73
C GLU A 11 10.03 3.44 -8.51
N GLN A 12 9.57 2.70 -9.52
CA GLN A 12 8.39 1.83 -9.42
C GLN A 12 8.65 0.61 -8.53
N GLU A 13 9.83 0.01 -8.59
CA GLU A 13 10.23 -1.08 -7.69
C GLU A 13 10.27 -0.59 -6.23
N GLN A 14 10.87 0.58 -6.00
CA GLN A 14 10.91 1.19 -4.68
C GLN A 14 9.50 1.50 -4.14
N LEU A 15 8.63 2.09 -4.98
CA LEU A 15 7.24 2.36 -4.61
C LEU A 15 6.49 1.06 -4.26
N LYS A 16 6.67 0.02 -5.08
CA LYS A 16 6.05 -1.28 -4.83
C LYS A 16 6.49 -1.83 -3.48
N ASP A 17 7.78 -1.79 -3.16
CA ASP A 17 8.30 -2.32 -1.90
C ASP A 17 7.78 -1.53 -0.69
N TRP A 18 7.68 -0.20 -0.80
CA TRP A 18 7.06 0.63 0.24
C TRP A 18 5.59 0.29 0.48
N ILE A 19 4.81 0.13 -0.59
CA ILE A 19 3.39 -0.26 -0.49
C ILE A 19 3.24 -1.65 0.14
N HIS A 20 4.10 -2.60 -0.24
CA HIS A 20 4.08 -3.94 0.36
C HIS A 20 4.39 -3.92 1.85
N GLN A 21 5.35 -3.10 2.28
CA GLN A 21 5.68 -2.95 3.69
C GLN A 21 4.54 -2.30 4.47
N PHE A 22 3.97 -1.20 3.97
CA PHE A 22 2.80 -0.56 4.58
C PHE A 22 1.62 -1.54 4.72
N ALA A 23 1.35 -2.33 3.69
CA ALA A 23 0.29 -3.32 3.73
C ALA A 23 0.57 -4.41 4.79
N ALA A 24 1.82 -4.85 4.94
CA ALA A 24 2.20 -5.85 5.93
C ALA A 24 2.08 -5.34 7.37
N ASP A 25 2.46 -4.09 7.61
CA ASP A 25 2.57 -3.52 8.95
C ASP A 25 1.28 -2.83 9.44
N VAL A 26 0.47 -2.30 8.53
CA VAL A 26 -0.71 -1.48 8.88
C VAL A 26 -2.01 -2.13 8.42
N VAL A 27 -2.10 -2.55 7.16
CA VAL A 27 -3.36 -3.05 6.59
C VAL A 27 -3.69 -4.47 7.09
N ARG A 28 -2.76 -5.42 6.94
CA ARG A 28 -2.99 -6.83 7.32
C ARG A 28 -3.33 -7.01 8.81
N PRO A 29 -2.65 -6.35 9.76
CA PRO A 29 -2.96 -6.52 11.18
C PRO A 29 -4.35 -6.01 11.57
N ALA A 30 -4.86 -5.01 10.85
CA ALA A 30 -6.18 -4.43 11.11
C ALA A 30 -7.31 -5.08 10.28
N ALA A 31 -6.97 -5.97 9.34
CA ALA A 31 -7.93 -6.46 8.34
C ALA A 31 -9.15 -7.17 8.96
N GLU A 32 -8.95 -8.03 9.96
CA GLU A 32 -10.03 -8.76 10.63
C GLU A 32 -10.96 -7.81 11.41
N GLU A 33 -10.40 -6.85 12.15
CA GLU A 33 -11.18 -5.87 12.91
C GLU A 33 -12.09 -5.04 11.99
N TRP A 34 -11.56 -4.56 10.86
CA TRP A 34 -12.33 -3.73 9.93
C TRP A 34 -13.34 -4.53 9.11
N ASP A 35 -13.07 -5.81 8.84
CA ASP A 35 -14.03 -6.73 8.24
C ASP A 35 -15.22 -6.95 9.17
N GLU A 36 -14.97 -7.27 10.45
CA GLU A 36 -16.02 -7.46 11.47
C GLU A 36 -16.88 -6.21 11.70
N ARG A 37 -16.28 -5.02 11.57
CA ARG A 37 -16.98 -3.74 11.73
C ARG A 37 -17.84 -3.36 10.52
N GLU A 38 -17.62 -3.98 9.36
CA GLU A 38 -18.27 -3.64 8.08
C GLU A 38 -18.16 -2.14 7.73
N GLU A 39 -17.06 -1.50 8.13
CA GLU A 39 -16.83 -0.06 7.97
C GLU A 39 -15.59 0.24 7.11
N PHE A 40 -15.56 1.44 6.52
CA PHE A 40 -14.41 1.87 5.75
C PHE A 40 -13.29 2.41 6.68
N PRO A 41 -12.03 1.95 6.55
CA PRO A 41 -10.95 2.27 7.46
C PRO A 41 -10.29 3.62 7.17
N TRP A 42 -11.03 4.72 7.37
CA TRP A 42 -10.51 6.08 7.20
C TRP A 42 -9.17 6.35 7.91
N PRO A 43 -8.94 5.89 9.16
CA PRO A 43 -7.65 6.09 9.82
C PRO A 43 -6.48 5.46 9.05
N ILE A 44 -6.66 4.29 8.44
CA ILE A 44 -5.60 3.63 7.64
C ILE A 44 -5.31 4.44 6.37
N VAL A 45 -6.34 5.01 5.75
CA VAL A 45 -6.18 5.87 4.56
C VAL A 45 -5.41 7.15 4.92
N GLU A 46 -5.70 7.74 6.07
CA GLU A 46 -4.96 8.91 6.57
C GLU A 46 -3.49 8.59 6.84
N GLU A 47 -3.17 7.39 7.36
CA GLU A 47 -1.77 6.94 7.49
C GLU A 47 -1.10 6.72 6.13
N ALA A 48 -1.81 6.14 5.16
CA ALA A 48 -1.28 5.94 3.80
C ALA A 48 -0.96 7.27 3.11
N ALA A 49 -1.72 8.34 3.38
CA ALA A 49 -1.50 9.66 2.80
C ALA A 49 -0.24 10.38 3.30
N LYS A 50 0.44 9.85 4.33
CA LYS A 50 1.70 10.40 4.86
C LYS A 50 2.95 9.83 4.16
N ILE A 51 2.77 8.85 3.29
CA ILE A 51 3.82 8.19 2.49
C ILE A 51 3.89 8.87 1.12
#